data_AF-A0A1H8W4T7-F1
#
_entry.id   AF-A0A1H8W4T7-F1
#
_cell.length_a   1.000
_cell.length_b   1.000
_cell.length_c   1.000
_cell.angle_alpha   90.00
_cell.angle_beta   90.00
_cell.angle_gamma   90.00
#
_symmetry.space_group_name_H-M   'P 1'
#
loop_
_entity.id
_entity.type
_entity.pdbx_description
1 polymer ?
#
loop_
_entity_poly.entity_id
_entity_poly.type
_entity_poly.pdbx_seq_one_letter_code
_entity_poly.pdbx_strand_id
1 'polypeptide(L)' 'MSKQDTTTTNASHEPKEFGSDTCSTCGRRIDTTRWRPATTGRDETGQYQVYVFCDADCRDGWAHD' A
#
# COMPACT_ATOMS: atom_id res chain seq x y z
N MET A 1 41.43 5.08 -21.02
CA MET A 1 40.18 5.84 -20.79
C MET A 1 39.67 5.54 -19.39
N SER A 2 39.68 6.52 -18.48
CA SER A 2 39.12 6.39 -17.13
C SER A 2 37.60 6.52 -17.20
N LYS A 3 36.86 5.55 -16.67
CA LYS A 3 35.44 5.74 -16.32
C LYS A 3 35.35 5.82 -14.80
N GLN A 4 34.81 6.93 -14.35
CA GLN A 4 34.68 7.28 -12.94
C GLN A 4 33.63 6.38 -12.29
N ASP A 5 34.01 5.73 -11.18
CA ASP A 5 33.09 5.00 -10.32
C ASP A 5 32.29 6.01 -9.48
N THR A 6 31.03 6.23 -9.88
CA THR A 6 30.07 6.97 -9.07
C THR A 6 29.76 6.18 -7.81
N THR A 7 30.12 6.75 -6.66
CA THR A 7 29.73 6.29 -5.33
C THR A 7 28.21 6.35 -5.23
N THR A 8 27.56 5.21 -5.46
CA THR A 8 26.13 5.04 -5.17
C THR A 8 25.99 5.00 -3.65
N THR A 9 25.56 6.11 -3.08
CA THR A 9 25.04 6.19 -1.71
C THR A 9 24.08 5.03 -1.51
N ASN A 10 24.41 4.19 -0.52
CA ASN A 10 23.66 3.02 -0.11
C ASN A 10 22.33 3.49 0.47
N ALA A 11 21.36 3.82 -0.39
CA ALA A 11 20.00 4.05 0.03
C ALA A 11 19.47 2.70 0.50
N SER A 12 19.36 2.54 1.81
CA SER A 12 18.67 1.42 2.42
C SER A 12 17.30 1.31 1.77
N HIS A 13 17.11 0.33 0.88
CA HIS A 13 15.80 -0.10 0.44
C HIS A 13 15.16 -0.80 1.64
N GLU A 14 14.69 -0.01 2.59
CA GLU A 14 13.68 -0.45 3.53
C GLU A 14 12.49 -0.86 2.65
N PRO A 15 12.07 -2.14 2.63
CA PRO A 15 10.86 -2.52 1.92
C PRO A 15 9.72 -1.74 2.57
N LYS A 16 9.29 -0.68 1.90
CA LYS A 16 8.14 0.08 2.33
C LYS A 16 6.94 -0.79 2.03
N GLU A 17 6.41 -1.44 3.06
CA GLU A 17 5.20 -2.26 3.03
C GLU A 17 4.04 -1.36 2.59
N PHE A 18 3.82 -1.29 1.27
CA PHE A 18 2.75 -0.48 0.69
C PHE A 18 1.50 -1.33 0.54
N GLY A 19 0.54 -1.07 1.43
CA GLY A 19 -0.76 -1.74 1.41
C GLY A 19 -0.80 -3.01 2.24
N SER A 20 -2.01 -3.47 2.50
CA SER A 20 -2.28 -4.71 3.23
C SER A 20 -2.78 -5.77 2.25
N ASP A 21 -2.56 -7.05 2.54
CA ASP A 21 -3.27 -8.13 1.86
C ASP A 21 -4.64 -8.41 2.51
N THR A 22 -5.08 -7.52 3.40
CA THR A 22 -6.31 -7.64 4.17
C THR A 22 -7.29 -6.53 3.81
N CYS A 23 -8.55 -6.90 3.65
CA CYS A 23 -9.63 -5.97 3.33
C CYS A 23 -9.85 -5.00 4.47
N SER A 24 -9.79 -3.71 4.16
CA SER A 24 -9.90 -2.64 5.14
C SER A 24 -11.29 -2.54 5.78
N THR A 25 -12.31 -3.13 5.15
CA THR A 25 -13.69 -3.13 5.64
C THR A 25 -14.05 -4.39 6.43
N CYS A 26 -13.69 -5.58 5.93
CA CYS A 26 -14.14 -6.85 6.52
C CYS A 26 -13.02 -7.72 7.10
N GLY A 27 -11.76 -7.31 7.01
CA GLY A 27 -10.62 -8.06 7.57
C GLY A 27 -10.29 -9.38 6.84
N ARG A 28 -10.96 -9.71 5.74
CA ARG A 28 -10.64 -10.91 4.95
C ARG A 28 -9.39 -10.70 4.11
N ARG A 29 -8.61 -11.77 3.92
CA ARG A 29 -7.50 -11.77 2.98
C ARG A 29 -7.99 -11.52 1.56
N ILE A 30 -7.34 -10.61 0.88
CA ILE A 30 -7.58 -10.25 -0.50
C ILE A 30 -6.73 -11.14 -1.39
N ASP A 31 -7.37 -11.74 -2.38
CA ASP A 31 -6.65 -12.38 -3.48
C ASP A 31 -5.97 -11.29 -4.32
N THR A 32 -4.63 -11.30 -4.27
CA THR A 32 -3.70 -10.35 -4.90
C THR A 32 -3.33 -10.72 -6.33
N THR A 33 -3.81 -11.86 -6.85
CA THR A 33 -3.56 -12.29 -8.24
C THR A 33 -4.47 -11.58 -9.25
N ARG A 34 -5.47 -10.84 -8.76
CA ARG A 34 -6.41 -10.06 -9.56
C ARG A 34 -6.50 -8.63 -9.08
N TRP A 35 -6.95 -7.74 -9.97
CA TRP A 35 -7.15 -6.34 -9.62
C TRP A 35 -8.23 -6.18 -8.53
N ARG A 36 -8.00 -5.22 -7.62
CA ARG A 36 -8.84 -4.95 -6.46
C ARG A 36 -9.09 -3.46 -6.29
N PRO A 37 -10.30 -3.06 -5.84
CA PRO A 37 -10.54 -1.68 -5.48
C PRO A 37 -9.61 -1.25 -4.36
N ALA A 38 -9.13 -0.01 -4.46
CA ALA A 38 -8.30 0.62 -3.45
C ALA A 38 -8.66 2.10 -3.33
N THR A 39 -8.34 2.69 -2.18
CA THR A 39 -8.42 4.14 -1.92
C THR A 39 -7.23 4.59 -1.08
N THR A 40 -6.98 5.88 -1.04
CA THR A 40 -5.96 6.48 -0.18
C THR A 40 -6.64 7.25 0.94
N GLY A 41 -6.05 7.20 2.13
CA GLY A 41 -6.51 7.94 3.30
C GLY A 41 -5.34 8.25 4.22
N ARG A 42 -5.66 8.71 5.43
CA ARG A 42 -4.68 8.83 6.51
C ARG A 42 -4.94 7.78 7.57
N ASP A 43 -3.89 7.15 8.09
CA ASP A 43 -3.99 6.27 9.25
C ASP A 43 -4.16 7.06 10.55
N GLU A 44 -4.25 6.34 11.68
CA GLU A 44 -4.36 6.90 13.03
C GLU A 44 -3.18 7.80 13.42
N THR A 45 -2.04 7.68 12.74
CA THR A 45 -0.84 8.52 12.95
C THR A 45 -0.81 9.73 12.01
N GLY A 46 -1.82 9.88 11.14
CA GLY A 46 -1.92 10.93 10.14
C GLY A 46 -1.08 10.69 8.89
N GLN A 47 -0.45 9.52 8.76
CA GLN A 47 0.36 9.17 7.60
C GLN A 47 -0.51 8.68 6.44
N TYR A 48 -0.10 8.98 5.21
CA TYR A 48 -0.82 8.50 4.03
C TYR A 48 -0.70 6.98 3.92
N GLN A 49 -1.85 6.32 3.81
CA GLN A 49 -1.96 4.87 3.68
C GLN A 49 -2.87 4.51 2.49
N VAL A 50 -2.52 3.41 1.82
CA VAL A 50 -3.39 2.78 0.81
C VAL A 50 -4.22 1.71 1.49
N TYR A 51 -5.53 1.80 1.29
CA TYR A 51 -6.53 0.84 1.77
C TYR A 51 -7.07 0.05 0.60
N VAL A 52 -7.08 -1.28 0.73
CA VAL A 52 -7.55 -2.21 -0.31
C VAL A 52 -8.81 -2.94 0.14
N PHE A 53 -9.62 -3.36 -0.83
CA PHE A 53 -10.94 -3.96 -0.59
C PHE A 53 -11.14 -5.24 -1.39
N CYS A 54 -12.02 -6.12 -0.89
CA CYS A 54 -12.42 -7.34 -1.60
C CYS A 54 -13.13 -7.01 -2.92
N ASP A 55 -13.99 -6.01 -2.91
CA ASP A 55 -14.96 -5.65 -3.96
C ASP A 55 -15.46 -4.22 -3.74
N ALA A 56 -16.31 -3.76 -4.66
CA ALA A 56 -16.89 -2.42 -4.62
C ALA A 56 -17.79 -2.23 -3.40
N ASP A 57 -18.54 -3.25 -2.99
CA ASP A 57 -19.43 -3.18 -1.81
C ASP A 57 -18.63 -2.91 -0.53
N CYS A 58 -17.51 -3.61 -0.34
CA CYS A 58 -16.61 -3.34 0.77
C CYS A 58 -16.03 -1.92 0.71
N ARG A 59 -15.67 -1.44 -0.49
CA ARG A 59 -15.14 -0.08 -0.65
C ARG A 59 -16.18 0.98 -0.31
N ASP A 60 -17.39 0.84 -0.84
CA ASP A 60 -18.43 1.86 -0.73
C ASP A 60 -19.08 1.85 0.66
N GLY A 61 -19.06 0.71 1.37
CA GLY A 61 -19.45 0.59 2.78
C GLY A 61 -18.34 0.97 3.78
N TRP A 62 -17.17 1.38 3.31
CA TRP A 62 -16.06 1.75 4.17
C TRP A 62 -16.25 3.19 4.70
N ALA A 63 -16.60 3.31 5.98
CA ALA A 63 -16.58 4.58 6.70
C ALA A 63 -15.20 4.76 7.34
N HIS A 64 -14.51 5.83 6.96
CA HIS A 64 -13.29 6.30 7.63
C HIS A 64 -13.69 7.58 8.38
N ASP A 65 -13.67 7.51 9.72
CA ASP A 65 -13.99 8.62 10.63
C ASP A 65 -12.80 9.59 10.79
#